data_AF-A0A7S2G627-F1
#
_entry.id   AF-A0A7S2G627-F1
#
_cell.length_a   1.000
_cell.length_b   1.000
_cell.length_c   1.000
_cell.angle_alpha   90.00
_cell.angle_beta   90.00
_cell.angle_gamma   90.00
#
_symmetry.space_group_name_H-M   'P 1'
#
loop_
_entity.id
_entity.type
_entity.pdbx_description
1 polymer ?
#
loop_
_entity_poly.entity_id
_entity_poly.type
_entity_poly.pdbx_seq_one_letter_code
_entity_poly.pdbx_strand_id
1 'polypeptide(L)'
;QAANRTKFDTYLMATLGRQKKAPAQKTATLKKANTAPNFKGEQLILDIDEIRKFILDDDIELRLDLMDVALFSENVLCSARISMLPFIMKPNKPVQRKYDLLIPGGVNDLNPMEMEVEIVFHKALVGLTVFTLYRGVNLKNEELMGKQDPYVVFSLGEANTKKSAVITDGGVNPYFREEEILVWVEKK
;
A
#
# COMPACT_ATOMS: atom_id res chain seq x y z
N GLN A 1 30.56 29.09 -1.43
CA GLN A 1 29.65 29.16 -0.26
C GLN A 1 28.27 28.71 -0.75
N ALA A 2 27.87 27.47 -0.46
CA ALA A 2 26.51 27.02 -0.77
C ALA A 2 25.58 27.66 0.27
N ALA A 3 24.61 28.46 -0.18
CA ALA A 3 23.60 29.03 0.69
C ALA A 3 22.88 27.89 1.44
N ASN A 4 22.76 28.01 2.77
CA ASN A 4 21.99 27.09 3.61
C ASN A 4 20.54 27.06 3.12
N ARG A 5 20.23 26.12 2.22
CA ARG A 5 18.87 25.87 1.75
C ARG A 5 18.11 25.24 2.91
N THR A 6 17.19 25.99 3.50
CA THR A 6 16.36 25.56 4.63
C THR A 6 15.01 24.99 4.18
N LYS A 7 14.72 25.00 2.88
CA LYS A 7 13.47 24.50 2.30
C LYS A 7 13.72 23.64 1.07
N PHE A 8 13.14 22.46 1.07
CA PHE A 8 13.33 21.43 0.04
C PHE A 8 11.99 21.04 -0.58
N ASP A 9 11.99 20.66 -1.85
CA ASP A 9 10.80 20.07 -2.47
C ASP A 9 10.95 18.56 -2.32
N THR A 10 10.33 17.99 -1.29
CA THR A 10 10.68 16.64 -0.83
C THR A 10 9.61 15.61 -1.10
N TYR A 11 10.03 14.38 -1.34
CA TYR A 11 9.14 13.23 -1.35
C TYR A 11 9.87 12.02 -0.75
N LEU A 12 9.11 11.06 -0.26
CA LEU A 12 9.64 9.79 0.23
C LEU A 12 9.54 8.74 -0.87
N MET A 13 10.65 8.05 -1.16
CA MET A 13 10.69 6.88 -2.04
C MET A 13 10.86 5.62 -1.21
N ALA A 14 9.95 4.66 -1.35
CA ALA A 14 10.08 3.32 -0.80
C ALA A 14 10.48 2.35 -1.91
N THR A 15 11.56 1.60 -1.72
CA THR A 15 12.08 0.61 -2.68
C THR A 15 12.29 -0.74 -1.99
N LEU A 16 11.72 -1.81 -2.52
CA LEU A 16 11.84 -3.16 -1.95
C LEU A 16 12.85 -4.03 -2.71
N GLY A 17 13.90 -4.44 -2.01
CA GLY A 17 15.02 -5.22 -2.52
C GLY A 17 16.07 -4.36 -3.22
N ARG A 18 17.23 -4.98 -3.47
CA ARG A 18 18.42 -4.28 -4.04
C ARG A 18 18.59 -4.47 -5.55
N GLN A 19 17.67 -5.16 -6.20
CA GLN A 19 17.77 -5.48 -7.63
C GLN A 19 17.41 -4.30 -8.53
N LYS A 20 17.93 -4.30 -9.77
CA LYS A 20 17.79 -3.19 -10.75
C LYS A 20 16.33 -2.79 -11.07
N LYS A 21 15.37 -3.71 -10.90
CA LYS A 21 13.93 -3.49 -11.11
C LYS A 21 13.13 -3.79 -9.83
N ALA A 22 13.64 -3.33 -8.69
CA ALA A 22 12.93 -3.40 -7.42
C ALA A 22 11.59 -2.64 -7.49
N PRO A 23 10.48 -3.20 -6.96
CA PRO A 23 9.25 -2.47 -6.74
C PRO A 23 9.55 -1.20 -5.95
N ALA A 24 9.06 -0.08 -6.45
CA ALA A 24 9.24 1.21 -5.81
C ALA A 24 7.99 2.07 -5.95
N GLN A 25 7.70 2.85 -4.91
CA GLN A 25 6.60 3.79 -4.84
C GLN A 25 7.07 5.07 -4.17
N LYS A 26 6.48 6.20 -4.53
CA LYS A 26 6.81 7.48 -3.93
C LYS A 26 5.59 8.24 -3.47
N THR A 27 5.76 9.06 -2.44
CA THR A 27 4.74 9.99 -2.00
C THR A 27 4.56 11.13 -3.00
N ALA A 28 3.49 11.90 -2.83
CA ALA A 28 3.40 13.23 -3.37
C ALA A 28 4.57 14.11 -2.89
N THR A 29 4.96 15.07 -3.73
CA THR A 29 6.02 16.03 -3.38
C THR A 29 5.49 17.12 -2.47
N LEU A 30 6.05 17.21 -1.26
CA LEU A 30 5.88 18.33 -0.34
C LEU A 30 6.72 19.52 -0.79
N LYS A 31 6.06 20.58 -1.25
CA LYS A 31 6.72 21.81 -1.67
C LYS A 31 7.25 22.60 -0.48
N LYS A 32 8.49 23.10 -0.59
CA LYS A 32 9.13 23.97 0.41
C LYS A 32 9.07 23.40 1.83
N ALA A 33 9.21 22.08 1.95
CA ALA A 33 9.26 21.36 3.21
C ALA A 33 10.39 21.87 4.10
N ASN A 34 10.15 21.88 5.41
CA ASN A 34 11.11 22.26 6.44
C ASN A 34 11.99 21.04 6.82
N THR A 35 12.72 21.14 7.93
CA THR A 35 13.62 20.08 8.43
C THR A 35 12.90 18.86 9.01
N ALA A 36 11.58 18.90 9.15
CA ALA A 36 10.75 17.82 9.69
C ALA A 36 9.50 17.62 8.81
N PRO A 37 9.68 17.12 7.57
CA PRO A 37 8.56 16.92 6.64
C PRO A 37 7.52 15.97 7.22
N ASN A 38 6.25 16.32 7.09
CA ASN A 38 5.13 15.47 7.49
C ASN A 38 4.29 15.11 6.25
N PHE A 39 4.29 13.82 5.91
CA PHE A 39 3.57 13.25 4.76
C PHE A 39 2.09 12.98 5.02
N LYS A 40 1.55 13.46 6.16
CA LYS A 40 0.12 13.40 6.52
C LYS A 40 -0.48 11.98 6.49
N GLY A 41 0.33 10.97 6.78
CA GLY A 41 -0.08 9.56 6.76
C GLY A 41 -0.34 9.00 5.36
N GLU A 42 0.25 9.61 4.32
CA GLU A 42 0.21 9.05 2.96
C GLU A 42 0.75 7.62 2.93
N GLN A 43 0.03 6.72 2.26
CA GLN A 43 0.34 5.30 2.20
C GLN A 43 1.06 4.95 0.90
N LEU A 44 2.16 4.21 1.02
CA LEU A 44 2.85 3.60 -0.12
C LEU A 44 2.57 2.10 -0.11
N ILE A 45 1.99 1.59 -1.21
CA ILE A 45 1.64 0.18 -1.36
C ILE A 45 2.57 -0.45 -2.39
N LEU A 46 3.38 -1.40 -1.94
CA LEU A 46 4.28 -2.18 -2.79
C LEU A 46 3.69 -3.57 -2.96
N ASP A 47 3.16 -3.85 -4.16
CA ASP A 47 2.67 -5.18 -4.51
C ASP A 47 3.83 -6.13 -4.82
N ILE A 48 3.78 -7.33 -4.25
CA ILE A 48 4.86 -8.31 -4.31
C ILE A 48 4.29 -9.67 -4.72
N ASP A 49 4.55 -10.07 -5.96
CA ASP A 49 4.10 -11.38 -6.47
C ASP A 49 4.97 -12.53 -5.95
N GLU A 50 6.30 -12.35 -5.96
CA GLU A 50 7.27 -13.38 -5.60
C GLU A 50 8.34 -12.84 -4.65
N ILE A 51 8.01 -12.82 -3.36
CA ILE A 51 8.87 -12.24 -2.32
C ILE A 51 10.28 -12.85 -2.25
N ARG A 52 10.41 -14.12 -2.66
CA ARG A 52 11.69 -14.85 -2.67
C ARG A 52 12.73 -14.24 -3.62
N LYS A 53 12.30 -13.53 -4.66
CA LYS A 53 13.21 -12.86 -5.61
C LYS A 53 13.98 -11.71 -4.98
N PHE A 54 13.54 -11.22 -3.83
CA PHE A 54 14.12 -10.07 -3.13
C PHE A 54 15.04 -10.47 -1.98
N ILE A 55 15.18 -11.78 -1.71
CA ILE A 55 16.07 -12.27 -0.66
C ILE A 55 17.52 -12.09 -1.11
N LEU A 56 18.30 -11.39 -0.30
CA LEU A 56 19.73 -11.22 -0.44
C LEU A 56 20.36 -11.23 0.95
N ASP A 57 21.41 -12.03 1.14
CA ASP A 57 22.09 -12.19 2.43
C ASP A 57 21.12 -12.55 3.58
N ASP A 58 20.21 -13.48 3.31
CA ASP A 58 19.14 -13.94 4.20
C ASP A 58 18.13 -12.86 4.65
N ASP A 59 18.14 -11.67 4.03
CA ASP A 59 17.24 -10.56 4.34
C ASP A 59 16.49 -10.06 3.10
N ILE A 60 15.42 -9.30 3.33
CA ILE A 60 14.73 -8.52 2.31
C ILE A 60 14.77 -7.08 2.78
N GLU A 61 15.51 -6.24 2.08
CA GLU A 61 15.66 -4.82 2.43
C GLU A 61 14.50 -4.00 1.88
N LEU A 62 13.85 -3.21 2.73
CA LEU A 62 13.09 -2.03 2.33
C LEU A 62 13.98 -0.81 2.54
N ARG A 63 14.23 -0.07 1.45
CA ARG A 63 14.95 1.20 1.49
C ARG A 63 13.94 2.35 1.43
N LEU A 64 14.07 3.28 2.35
CA LEU A 64 13.31 4.52 2.37
C LEU A 64 14.26 5.69 2.10
N ASP A 65 14.13 6.34 0.95
CA ASP A 65 14.95 7.49 0.57
C ASP A 65 14.11 8.78 0.67
N LEU A 66 14.58 9.75 1.46
CA LEU A 66 14.04 11.11 1.42
C LEU A 66 14.73 11.86 0.28
N MET A 67 13.95 12.26 -0.71
CA MET A 67 14.44 12.88 -1.94
C MET A 67 14.23 14.39 -1.91
N ASP A 68 15.14 15.17 -2.50
CA ASP A 68 14.91 16.57 -2.89
C ASP A 68 14.83 16.68 -4.41
N VAL A 69 13.75 17.30 -4.88
CA VAL A 69 13.52 17.64 -6.28
C VAL A 69 14.14 19.00 -6.55
N ALA A 70 15.25 19.01 -7.28
CA ALA A 70 15.81 20.20 -7.90
C ALA A 70 15.35 20.31 -9.36
N LEU A 71 15.55 21.48 -9.98
CA LEU A 71 15.10 21.79 -11.34
C LEU A 71 15.51 20.76 -12.40
N PHE A 72 16.65 20.08 -12.22
CA PHE A 72 17.22 19.15 -13.20
C PHE A 72 17.81 17.88 -12.56
N SER A 73 17.62 17.68 -11.25
CA SER A 73 18.12 16.49 -10.57
C SER A 73 17.26 16.12 -9.38
N GLU A 74 17.21 14.83 -9.09
CA GLU A 74 16.66 14.30 -7.85
C GLU A 74 17.82 13.78 -7.02
N ASN A 75 17.98 14.32 -5.82
CA ASN A 75 19.07 13.97 -4.92
C ASN A 75 18.52 13.28 -3.68
N VAL A 76 19.13 12.18 -3.29
CA VAL A 76 18.85 11.54 -2.00
C VAL A 76 19.42 12.45 -0.90
N LEU A 77 18.57 12.95 -0.02
CA LEU A 77 19.00 13.69 1.18
C LEU A 77 19.51 12.71 2.24
N CYS A 78 18.74 11.66 2.50
CA CYS A 78 19.07 10.62 3.46
C CYS A 78 18.26 9.34 3.19
N SER A 79 18.74 8.22 3.74
CA SER A 79 18.15 6.90 3.55
C SER A 79 18.03 6.12 4.86
N ALA A 80 16.93 5.39 5.04
CA ALA A 80 16.84 4.28 5.99
C ALA A 80 16.85 2.94 5.24
N ARG A 81 17.48 1.93 5.83
CA ARG A 81 17.46 0.54 5.34
C ARG A 81 16.86 -0.34 6.41
N ILE A 82 15.77 -1.03 6.07
CA ILE A 82 14.92 -1.74 7.01
C ILE A 82 14.85 -3.20 6.58
N SER A 83 15.15 -4.12 7.50
CA SER A 83 14.89 -5.56 7.29
C SER A 83 13.38 -5.81 7.30
N MET A 84 12.88 -6.50 6.27
CA MET A 84 11.46 -6.84 6.17
C MET A 84 11.08 -8.13 6.90
N LEU A 85 12.06 -8.93 7.36
CA LEU A 85 11.81 -10.21 8.03
C LEU A 85 10.87 -10.07 9.25
N PRO A 86 11.01 -9.08 10.16
CA PRO A 86 10.14 -8.98 11.31
C PRO A 86 8.65 -8.82 10.95
N PHE A 87 8.35 -8.13 9.86
CA PHE A 87 6.99 -7.91 9.37
C PHE A 87 6.47 -9.15 8.63
N ILE A 88 7.33 -9.83 7.87
CA ILE A 88 6.99 -11.09 7.19
C ILE A 88 6.68 -12.19 8.21
N MET A 89 7.44 -12.28 9.30
CA MET A 89 7.22 -13.26 10.38
C MET A 89 5.96 -12.96 11.20
N LYS A 90 5.49 -11.71 11.21
CA LYS A 90 4.28 -11.27 11.92
C LYS A 90 3.36 -10.50 10.97
N PRO A 91 2.82 -11.18 9.94
CA PRO A 91 2.02 -10.53 8.90
C PRO A 91 0.72 -9.96 9.49
N ASN A 92 0.13 -9.00 8.78
CA ASN A 92 -1.13 -8.33 9.11
C ASN A 92 -1.14 -7.58 10.45
N LYS A 93 0.04 -7.31 11.02
CA LYS A 93 0.19 -6.50 12.23
C LYS A 93 0.89 -5.17 11.88
N PRO A 94 0.23 -4.02 12.10
CA PRO A 94 0.89 -2.72 12.01
C PRO A 94 1.99 -2.58 13.06
N VAL A 95 3.13 -2.06 12.62
CA VAL A 95 4.29 -1.80 13.45
C VAL A 95 4.81 -0.41 13.14
N GLN A 96 4.53 0.53 14.05
CA GLN A 96 5.07 1.89 14.04
C GLN A 96 6.44 1.92 14.73
N ARG A 97 7.45 2.46 14.05
CA ARG A 97 8.83 2.56 14.56
C ARG A 97 9.55 3.77 13.98
N LYS A 98 10.56 4.21 14.71
CA LYS A 98 11.57 5.17 14.24
C LYS A 98 12.80 4.44 13.70
N TYR A 99 13.36 4.96 12.62
CA TYR A 99 14.56 4.44 11.97
C TYR A 99 15.58 5.56 11.78
N ASP A 100 16.84 5.24 12.05
CA ASP A 100 17.94 6.16 11.78
C ASP A 100 18.11 6.38 10.27
N LEU A 101 18.38 7.63 9.92
CA LEU A 101 18.63 8.07 8.55
C LEU A 101 20.11 8.30 8.34
N LEU A 102 20.62 7.77 7.22
CA LEU A 102 22.02 7.86 6.81
C LEU A 102 22.16 8.81 5.62
N ILE A 103 23.16 9.68 5.65
CA ILE A 103 23.49 10.57 4.52
C ILE A 103 24.34 9.80 3.50
N PRO A 104 23.98 9.76 2.21
CA PRO A 104 24.79 9.12 1.18
C PRO A 104 26.20 9.73 1.10
N GLY A 105 27.23 8.93 1.34
CA GLY A 105 28.64 9.33 1.18
C GLY A 105 29.23 10.22 2.28
N GLY A 106 28.52 10.45 3.39
CA GLY A 106 28.94 11.35 4.48
C GLY A 106 29.29 10.66 5.80
N VAL A 107 29.95 11.41 6.68
CA VAL A 107 30.14 11.10 8.11
C VAL A 107 28.87 11.52 8.84
N ASN A 108 28.29 10.64 9.66
CA ASN A 108 27.12 10.98 10.48
C ASN A 108 27.44 12.23 11.31
N ASP A 109 26.70 13.32 11.09
CA ASP A 109 26.73 14.48 11.97
C ASP A 109 26.39 14.05 13.41
N LEU A 110 26.83 14.81 14.40
CA LEU A 110 26.57 14.58 15.83
C LEU A 110 25.07 14.59 16.22
N ASN A 111 24.17 14.89 15.28
CA ASN A 111 22.73 14.91 15.48
C ASN A 111 22.08 13.70 14.78
N PRO A 112 21.44 12.79 15.53
CA PRO A 112 20.72 11.67 14.93
C PRO A 112 19.54 12.18 14.10
N MET A 113 19.49 11.73 12.84
CA MET A 113 18.36 11.96 11.95
C MET A 113 17.46 10.72 12.01
N GLU A 114 16.16 10.91 12.22
CA GLU A 114 15.21 9.81 12.37
C GLU A 114 14.02 9.98 11.40
N MET A 115 13.45 8.85 10.99
CA MET A 115 12.16 8.78 10.29
C MET A 115 11.22 7.85 11.05
N GLU A 116 10.00 8.32 11.29
CA GLU A 116 8.94 7.51 11.88
C GLU A 116 8.00 6.99 10.79
N VAL A 117 7.81 5.67 10.73
CA VAL A 117 6.89 5.01 9.79
C VAL A 117 6.11 3.89 10.46
N GLU A 118 4.90 3.65 9.97
CA GLU A 118 4.15 2.43 10.22
C GLU A 118 4.29 1.49 9.02
N ILE A 119 4.67 0.23 9.28
CA ILE A 119 4.80 -0.80 8.24
C ILE A 119 3.87 -1.96 8.59
N VAL A 120 3.12 -2.42 7.58
CA VAL A 120 2.30 -3.63 7.63
C VAL A 120 2.69 -4.51 6.45
N PHE A 121 2.95 -5.80 6.70
CA PHE A 121 3.08 -6.78 5.63
C PHE A 121 1.79 -7.59 5.52
N HIS A 122 1.07 -7.44 4.41
CA HIS A 122 -0.13 -8.23 4.13
C HIS A 122 0.24 -9.49 3.37
N LYS A 123 0.02 -10.65 4.00
CA LYS A 123 0.25 -11.94 3.33
C LYS A 123 -0.93 -12.23 2.38
N ALA A 124 -0.64 -12.31 1.09
CA ALA A 124 -1.58 -12.87 0.12
C ALA A 124 -1.72 -14.38 0.36
N LEU A 125 -2.96 -14.85 0.55
CA LEU A 125 -3.28 -16.26 0.77
C LEU A 125 -3.84 -16.86 -0.51
N VAL A 126 -3.38 -18.06 -0.84
CA VAL A 126 -4.01 -18.95 -1.82
C VAL A 126 -5.07 -19.76 -1.09
N GLY A 127 -6.26 -19.91 -1.68
CA GLY A 127 -7.33 -20.70 -1.10
C GLY A 127 -8.72 -20.23 -1.50
N LEU A 128 -9.71 -20.65 -0.71
CA LEU A 128 -11.11 -20.30 -0.95
C LEU A 128 -11.50 -19.08 -0.12
N THR A 129 -11.91 -18.01 -0.79
CA THR A 129 -12.60 -16.87 -0.17
C THR A 129 -14.10 -17.10 -0.28
N VAL A 130 -14.82 -17.03 0.84
CA VAL A 130 -16.28 -17.20 0.91
C VAL A 130 -16.91 -15.86 1.26
N PHE A 131 -17.81 -15.37 0.41
CA PHE A 131 -18.62 -14.19 0.67
C PHE A 131 -20.06 -14.62 0.99
N THR A 132 -20.55 -14.32 2.18
CA THR A 132 -21.94 -14.60 2.59
C THR A 132 -22.79 -13.34 2.40
N LEU A 133 -23.79 -13.40 1.53
CA LEU A 133 -24.64 -12.25 1.18
C LEU A 133 -25.85 -12.15 2.08
N TYR A 134 -25.89 -11.12 2.92
CA TYR A 134 -27.03 -10.87 3.79
C TYR A 134 -28.10 -10.04 3.07
N ARG A 135 -27.91 -8.71 2.97
CA ARG A 135 -28.93 -7.80 2.42
C ARG A 135 -28.36 -6.51 1.84
N GLY A 136 -29.09 -5.90 0.92
CA GLY A 136 -28.96 -4.50 0.55
C GLY A 136 -29.89 -3.63 1.40
N VAL A 137 -29.50 -2.38 1.66
CA VAL A 137 -30.33 -1.44 2.44
C VAL A 137 -30.33 -0.09 1.73
N ASN A 138 -31.53 0.47 1.52
CA ASN A 138 -31.77 1.77 0.91
C ASN A 138 -31.03 1.96 -0.43
N LEU A 139 -31.06 0.95 -1.30
CA LEU A 139 -30.50 1.04 -2.64
C LEU A 139 -31.22 2.14 -3.43
N LYS A 140 -30.48 2.82 -4.32
CA LYS A 140 -31.09 3.73 -5.29
C LYS A 140 -32.08 2.94 -6.15
N ASN A 141 -33.29 3.46 -6.33
CA ASN A 141 -34.23 2.91 -7.30
C ASN A 141 -34.05 3.64 -8.62
N GLU A 142 -33.64 2.92 -9.66
CA GLU A 142 -33.49 3.49 -11.01
C GLU A 142 -34.65 3.13 -11.94
N GLU A 143 -35.62 2.34 -11.47
CA GLU A 143 -36.77 1.96 -12.27
C GLU A 143 -37.88 3.01 -12.23
N LEU A 144 -38.45 3.31 -13.42
CA LEU A 144 -39.57 4.24 -13.59
C LEU A 144 -40.89 3.69 -13.03
N MET A 145 -41.09 2.38 -13.08
CA MET A 145 -42.25 1.66 -12.53
C MET A 145 -41.81 0.27 -12.09
N GLY A 146 -42.37 -0.23 -10.98
CA GLY A 146 -42.05 -1.55 -10.45
C GLY A 146 -41.01 -1.53 -9.33
N LYS A 147 -40.54 -2.72 -8.96
CA LYS A 147 -39.45 -2.92 -8.01
C LYS A 147 -38.27 -3.49 -8.78
N GLN A 148 -37.10 -2.91 -8.54
CA GLN A 148 -35.88 -3.42 -9.14
C GLN A 148 -35.51 -4.83 -8.68
N ASP A 149 -34.71 -5.48 -9.53
CA ASP A 149 -34.23 -6.85 -9.40
C ASP A 149 -32.72 -6.88 -9.06
N PRO A 150 -32.33 -6.56 -7.83
CA PRO A 150 -30.93 -6.41 -7.45
C PRO A 150 -30.20 -7.77 -7.39
N TYR A 151 -28.92 -7.72 -7.75
CA TYR A 151 -27.94 -8.80 -7.60
C TYR A 151 -26.57 -8.20 -7.27
N VAL A 152 -25.66 -9.02 -6.75
CA VAL A 152 -24.29 -8.62 -6.41
C VAL A 152 -23.32 -9.22 -7.42
N VAL A 153 -22.36 -8.41 -7.88
CA VAL A 153 -21.24 -8.86 -8.71
C VAL A 153 -19.96 -8.79 -7.87
N PHE A 154 -19.26 -9.91 -7.80
CA PHE A 154 -17.94 -10.03 -7.19
C PHE A 154 -16.89 -10.11 -8.29
N SER A 155 -15.91 -9.21 -8.26
CA SER A 155 -14.76 -9.27 -9.15
C SER A 155 -13.47 -9.29 -8.32
N LEU A 156 -12.68 -10.36 -8.49
CA LEU A 156 -11.34 -10.48 -7.92
C LEU A 156 -10.32 -10.41 -9.06
N GLY A 157 -9.71 -9.23 -9.22
CA GLY A 157 -8.87 -8.92 -10.38
C GLY A 157 -9.65 -9.00 -11.69
N GLU A 158 -8.93 -9.17 -12.80
CA GLU A 158 -9.52 -9.18 -14.15
C GLU A 158 -10.17 -10.52 -14.52
N ALA A 159 -9.72 -11.63 -13.91
CA ALA A 159 -10.07 -12.98 -14.36
C ALA A 159 -11.23 -13.64 -13.60
N ASN A 160 -11.53 -13.20 -12.38
CA ASN A 160 -12.50 -13.89 -11.52
C ASN A 160 -13.72 -13.01 -11.25
N THR A 161 -14.74 -13.12 -12.08
CA THR A 161 -16.05 -12.49 -11.84
C THR A 161 -17.11 -13.53 -11.52
N LYS A 162 -17.85 -13.33 -10.43
CA LYS A 162 -19.02 -14.11 -10.04
C LYS A 162 -20.21 -13.21 -9.78
N LYS A 163 -21.41 -13.74 -9.92
CA LYS A 163 -22.66 -13.04 -9.64
C LYS A 163 -23.49 -13.84 -8.66
N SER A 164 -24.22 -13.14 -7.80
CA SER A 164 -25.26 -13.73 -6.96
C SER A 164 -26.49 -14.08 -7.80
N ALA A 165 -27.41 -14.83 -7.19
CA ALA A 165 -28.77 -14.89 -7.68
C ALA A 165 -29.40 -13.48 -7.72
N VAL A 166 -30.32 -13.30 -8.67
CA VAL A 166 -31.15 -12.10 -8.77
C VAL A 166 -32.30 -12.20 -7.78
N ILE A 167 -32.55 -11.14 -7.02
CA ILE A 167 -33.73 -11.05 -6.15
C ILE A 167 -34.86 -10.37 -6.91
N THR A 168 -35.73 -11.17 -7.52
CA THR A 168 -36.91 -10.67 -8.24
C THR A 168 -37.81 -9.85 -7.30
N ASP A 169 -38.26 -8.69 -7.76
CA ASP A 169 -39.05 -7.72 -6.98
C ASP A 169 -38.37 -7.31 -5.65
N GLY A 170 -37.03 -7.36 -5.60
CA GLY A 170 -36.24 -7.09 -4.40
C GLY A 170 -36.28 -5.63 -3.93
N GLY A 171 -36.56 -4.72 -4.86
CA GLY A 171 -36.69 -3.29 -4.58
C GLY A 171 -35.42 -2.69 -3.99
N VAL A 172 -35.59 -1.80 -3.02
CA VAL A 172 -34.46 -1.05 -2.42
C VAL A 172 -33.84 -1.72 -1.18
N ASN A 173 -34.43 -2.81 -0.70
CA ASN A 173 -33.99 -3.54 0.50
C ASN A 173 -33.98 -5.07 0.28
N PRO A 174 -33.24 -5.59 -0.71
CA PRO A 174 -33.23 -7.02 -0.99
C PRO A 174 -32.55 -7.83 0.12
N TYR A 175 -33.06 -9.02 0.40
CA TYR A 175 -32.42 -10.01 1.26
C TYR A 175 -31.93 -11.19 0.42
N PHE A 176 -30.62 -11.43 0.45
CA PHE A 176 -29.91 -12.42 -0.38
C PHE A 176 -29.80 -13.80 0.29
N ARG A 177 -30.44 -14.00 1.46
CA ARG A 177 -30.61 -15.31 2.10
C ARG A 177 -29.29 -16.05 2.38
N GLU A 178 -28.27 -15.29 2.78
CA GLU A 178 -26.96 -15.83 3.13
C GLU A 178 -26.33 -16.64 1.98
N GLU A 179 -26.67 -16.30 0.73
CA GLU A 179 -26.04 -16.90 -0.44
C GLU A 179 -24.51 -16.81 -0.33
N GLU A 180 -23.83 -17.95 -0.49
CA GLU A 180 -22.38 -18.00 -0.45
C GLU A 180 -21.79 -17.93 -1.87
N ILE A 181 -20.99 -16.90 -2.11
CA ILE A 181 -20.18 -16.78 -3.32
C ILE A 181 -18.75 -17.23 -3.00
N LEU A 182 -18.39 -18.35 -3.59
CA LEU A 182 -17.10 -19.01 -3.43
C LEU A 182 -16.12 -18.53 -4.50
N VAL A 183 -15.03 -17.88 -4.14
CA VAL A 183 -13.97 -17.45 -5.07
C VAL A 183 -12.67 -18.15 -4.73
N TRP A 184 -12.14 -18.92 -5.67
CA TRP A 184 -10.83 -19.52 -5.53
C TRP A 184 -9.75 -18.48 -5.86
N VAL A 185 -8.85 -18.25 -4.92
CA VAL A 185 -7.68 -17.39 -5.05
C VAL A 185 -6.49 -18.29 -5.32
N GLU A 186 -6.01 -18.30 -6.55
CA GLU A 186 -4.84 -19.06 -6.95
C GLU A 186 -3.60 -18.18 -7.11
N LYS A 187 -2.44 -18.83 -7.08
CA LYS A 187 -1.18 -18.16 -7.39
C LYS A 187 -1.15 -17.87 -8.89
N LYS A 188 -0.86 -16.61 -9.27
CA LYS A 188 -0.53 -16.27 -10.66
C LYS A 188 0.78 -16.93 -11.09
#